data_AF-A0AAV8WKN2-F1
#
_entry.id   AF-A0AAV8WKN2-F1
#
_cell.length_a   1.000
_cell.length_b   1.000
_cell.length_c   1.000
_cell.angle_alpha   90.00
_cell.angle_beta   90.00
_cell.angle_gamma   90.00
#
_symmetry.space_group_name_H-M   'P 1'
#
loop_
_entity.id
_entity.type
_entity.pdbx_description
1 polymer ?
#
loop_
_entity_poly.entity_id
_entity_poly.type
_entity_poly.pdbx_seq_one_letter_code
_entity_poly.pdbx_strand_id
1 'polypeptide(L)'
;MEFFGLTSYGFSDPIKDMMRTDYKEPDKPPTNLLEDGDSGKNFCDRIKELDCYIGFTDGYAYKSWDRLSRMRTKYVFKPVGPYDMYRYSGATSMDYGWWQSDPVLASTLNTENWYKPRVFNPITTSEMSR
;
A
#
# COMPACT_ATOMS: atom_id res chain seq x y z
N MET A 1 15.48 -23.86 2.87
CA MET A 1 15.84 -24.66 1.69
C MET A 1 14.75 -24.38 0.67
N GLU A 2 14.96 -23.41 -0.22
CA GLU A 2 13.93 -23.01 -1.19
C GLU A 2 13.97 -23.98 -2.37
N PHE A 3 12.86 -24.70 -2.59
CA PHE A 3 12.68 -25.62 -3.70
C PHE A 3 12.33 -24.79 -4.93
N PHE A 4 13.33 -24.38 -5.70
CA PHE A 4 13.13 -23.61 -6.92
C PHE A 4 12.61 -24.52 -8.03
N GLY A 5 11.31 -24.47 -8.29
CA GLY A 5 10.72 -25.14 -9.45
C GLY A 5 9.21 -25.08 -9.49
N LEU A 6 8.65 -25.02 -10.70
CA LEU A 6 7.22 -25.32 -10.94
C LEU A 6 7.00 -26.77 -10.49
N THR A 7 6.38 -26.96 -9.34
CA THR A 7 5.92 -28.29 -8.95
C THR A 7 4.74 -28.65 -9.85
N SER A 8 4.39 -29.93 -9.94
CA SER A 8 3.16 -30.38 -10.61
C SER A 8 1.89 -29.69 -10.06
N TYR A 9 1.99 -29.05 -8.90
CA TYR A 9 0.91 -28.34 -8.21
C TYR A 9 1.04 -26.81 -8.30
N GLY A 10 2.00 -26.29 -9.08
CA GLY A 10 2.22 -24.85 -9.29
C GLY A 10 3.42 -24.28 -8.54
N PHE A 11 3.37 -22.98 -8.31
CA PHE A 11 4.39 -22.22 -7.60
C PHE A 11 4.44 -22.61 -6.12
N SER A 12 5.65 -22.81 -5.59
CA SER A 12 5.85 -23.09 -4.16
C SER A 12 5.44 -21.90 -3.28
N ASP A 13 5.76 -20.68 -3.71
CA ASP A 13 5.46 -19.44 -3.00
C ASP A 13 4.83 -18.41 -3.96
N PRO A 14 3.50 -18.44 -4.16
CA PRO A 14 2.83 -17.59 -5.15
C PRO A 14 2.95 -16.10 -4.84
N ILE A 15 3.05 -15.73 -3.55
CA ILE A 15 3.22 -14.31 -3.14
C ILE A 15 4.61 -13.81 -3.54
N LYS A 16 5.65 -14.65 -3.36
CA LYS A 16 7.03 -14.27 -3.67
C LYS A 16 7.24 -14.17 -5.18
N ASP A 17 6.61 -15.04 -5.96
CA ASP A 17 6.62 -15.00 -7.42
C ASP A 17 5.93 -13.73 -7.97
N MET A 18 4.84 -13.31 -7.32
CA MET A 18 4.11 -12.11 -7.69
C MET A 18 4.85 -10.80 -7.34
N MET A 19 5.79 -10.81 -6.39
CA MET A 19 6.53 -9.61 -6.01
C MET A 19 7.43 -9.10 -7.14
N ARG A 20 7.53 -7.77 -7.27
CA ARG A 20 8.52 -7.15 -8.14
C ARG A 20 9.92 -7.39 -7.57
N THR A 21 10.88 -7.64 -8.45
CA THR A 21 12.29 -7.81 -8.08
C THR A 21 12.90 -6.56 -7.46
N ASP A 22 12.38 -5.39 -7.85
CA ASP A 22 12.91 -4.09 -7.45
C ASP A 22 12.35 -3.63 -6.09
N TYR A 23 11.28 -4.27 -5.64
CA TYR A 23 10.59 -3.89 -4.41
C TYR A 23 11.25 -4.53 -3.19
N LYS A 24 11.72 -3.70 -2.25
CA LYS A 24 12.29 -4.15 -0.98
C LYS A 24 11.65 -3.42 0.20
N GLU A 25 11.07 -4.19 1.11
CA GLU A 25 10.55 -3.63 2.36
C GLU A 25 11.69 -3.22 3.31
N PRO A 26 11.50 -2.18 4.14
CA PRO A 26 12.48 -1.80 5.14
C PRO A 26 12.56 -2.87 6.24
N ASP A 27 13.79 -3.16 6.69
CA ASP A 27 14.05 -4.22 7.67
C ASP A 27 13.86 -3.75 9.13
N LYS A 28 14.03 -2.46 9.40
CA LYS A 28 13.95 -1.89 10.75
C LYS A 28 13.17 -0.57 10.75
N PRO A 29 12.39 -0.30 11.81
CA PRO A 29 11.71 0.98 11.96
C PRO A 29 12.73 2.11 12.07
N PRO A 30 12.36 3.33 11.63
CA PRO A 30 13.20 4.50 11.81
C PRO A 30 13.44 4.72 13.31
N THR A 31 14.71 4.84 13.71
CA THR A 31 15.11 5.12 15.09
C THR A 31 15.00 6.60 15.46
N ASN A 32 15.03 7.49 14.46
CA ASN A 32 15.10 8.93 14.66
C ASN A 32 13.70 9.53 14.69
N LEU A 33 12.92 9.15 15.71
CA LEU A 33 11.53 9.60 15.91
C LEU A 33 11.41 11.07 16.34
N LEU A 34 12.51 11.69 16.74
CA LEU A 34 12.53 13.00 17.40
C LEU A 34 13.47 14.02 16.74
N GLU A 35 14.15 13.66 15.65
CA GLU A 35 15.14 14.57 15.01
C GLU A 35 14.52 15.54 14.00
N ASP A 36 13.20 15.50 13.80
CA ASP A 36 12.47 16.55 13.08
C ASP A 36 12.32 17.79 13.98
N GLY A 37 13.44 18.50 14.12
CA GLY A 37 13.41 19.93 14.38
C GLY A 37 12.60 20.59 13.27
N ASP A 38 11.44 21.14 13.64
CA ASP A 38 10.65 22.05 12.81
C ASP A 38 9.79 21.45 11.67
N SER A 39 9.31 20.21 11.78
CA SER A 39 8.16 19.81 10.95
C SER A 39 6.92 20.52 11.47
N GLY A 40 6.43 21.56 10.79
CA GLY A 40 5.27 22.40 11.17
C GLY A 40 3.92 21.68 11.37
N LYS A 41 3.91 20.36 11.59
CA LYS A 41 2.78 19.55 12.02
C LYS A 41 2.48 19.75 13.50
N ASN A 42 1.19 19.83 13.83
CA ASN A 42 0.72 19.88 15.20
C ASN A 42 1.13 18.61 15.99
N PHE A 43 1.47 18.79 17.27
CA PHE A 43 1.85 17.71 18.19
C PHE A 43 0.84 16.55 18.23
N CYS A 44 -0.46 16.86 18.14
CA CYS A 44 -1.53 15.86 18.10
C CYS A 44 -1.44 14.93 16.89
N ASP A 45 -0.99 15.43 15.74
CA ASP A 45 -0.85 14.59 14.53
C ASP A 45 0.41 13.73 14.61
N ARG A 46 1.47 14.21 15.26
CA ARG A 46 2.66 13.40 15.54
C ARG A 46 2.38 12.26 16.51
N ILE A 47 1.56 12.48 17.54
CA ILE A 47 1.17 11.41 18.48
C ILE A 47 0.36 10.32 17.78
N LYS A 48 -0.48 10.65 16.79
CA LYS A 48 -1.23 9.63 16.04
C LYS A 48 -0.31 8.68 15.27
N GLU A 49 0.85 9.16 14.84
CA GLU A 49 1.89 8.38 14.16
C GLU A 49 2.76 7.55 15.13
N LEU A 50 2.59 7.74 16.46
CA LEU A 50 3.41 7.09 17.48
C LEU A 50 2.53 6.28 18.44
N ASP A 51 2.72 4.97 18.44
CA ASP A 51 2.07 4.09 19.39
C ASP A 51 3.01 3.65 20.52
N CYS A 52 2.51 3.60 21.75
CA CYS A 52 3.31 3.22 22.92
C CYS A 52 3.77 1.75 22.92
N TYR A 53 3.11 0.86 22.16
CA TYR A 53 3.47 -0.56 22.10
C TYR A 53 4.19 -0.96 20.82
N ILE A 54 3.99 -0.22 19.72
CA ILE A 54 4.57 -0.52 18.39
C ILE A 54 5.72 0.44 18.04
N GLY A 55 5.74 1.64 18.63
CA GLY A 55 6.56 2.76 18.17
C GLY A 55 5.93 3.41 16.95
N PHE A 56 6.74 3.73 15.94
CA PHE A 56 6.28 4.40 14.72
C PHE A 56 5.24 3.58 13.95
N THR A 57 4.08 4.16 13.64
CA THR A 57 3.04 3.52 12.83
C THR A 57 3.10 4.03 11.39
N ASP A 58 3.94 3.39 10.59
CA ASP A 58 4.18 3.70 9.17
C ASP A 58 3.51 2.71 8.20
N GLY A 59 2.83 1.69 8.72
CA GLY A 59 2.20 0.64 7.92
C GLY A 59 3.17 -0.46 7.44
N TYR A 60 4.44 -0.45 7.84
CA TYR A 60 5.38 -1.52 7.56
C TYR A 60 5.46 -2.55 8.70
N ALA A 61 5.45 -3.83 8.34
CA ALA A 61 5.45 -4.94 9.30
C ALA A 61 6.84 -5.25 9.90
N TYR A 62 7.92 -4.88 9.21
CA TYR A 62 9.30 -5.19 9.60
C TYR A 62 9.53 -6.68 9.92
N LYS A 63 8.99 -7.56 9.06
CA LYS A 63 9.03 -9.03 9.23
C LYS A 63 8.41 -9.54 10.53
N SER A 64 7.61 -8.72 11.23
CA SER A 64 6.91 -9.10 12.46
C SER A 64 5.41 -9.21 12.23
N TRP A 65 4.88 -10.42 12.44
CA TRP A 65 3.44 -10.70 12.34
C TRP A 65 2.64 -9.96 13.43
N ASP A 66 3.16 -9.92 14.66
CA ASP A 66 2.51 -9.23 15.78
C ASP A 66 2.35 -7.74 15.48
N ARG A 67 3.40 -7.11 14.91
CA ARG A 67 3.34 -5.72 14.47
C ARG A 67 2.28 -5.49 13.40
N LEU A 68 2.24 -6.34 12.37
CA LEU A 68 1.23 -6.26 11.31
C LEU A 68 -0.19 -6.36 11.87
N SER A 69 -0.44 -7.31 12.78
CA SER A 69 -1.74 -7.50 13.41
C SER A 69 -2.17 -6.26 14.19
N ARG A 70 -1.27 -5.68 14.99
CA ARG A 70 -1.57 -4.48 15.78
C ARG A 70 -1.70 -3.20 14.93
N MET A 71 -1.03 -3.12 13.79
CA MET A 71 -1.23 -2.02 12.83
C MET A 71 -2.61 -2.11 12.16
N ARG A 72 -3.06 -3.32 11.81
CA ARG A 72 -4.40 -3.55 11.23
C ARG A 72 -5.52 -3.19 12.20
N THR A 73 -5.40 -3.53 13.48
CA THR A 73 -6.41 -3.14 14.48
C THR A 73 -6.49 -1.63 14.68
N LYS A 74 -5.42 -0.90 14.34
CA LYS A 74 -5.37 0.56 14.34
C LYS A 74 -5.73 1.20 13.00
N TYR A 75 -6.17 0.40 12.02
CA TYR A 75 -6.48 0.88 10.67
C TYR A 75 -5.31 1.61 9.99
N VAL A 76 -4.08 1.24 10.34
CA VAL A 76 -2.88 1.77 9.69
C VAL A 76 -2.66 0.97 8.41
N PHE A 77 -2.85 1.64 7.27
CA PHE A 77 -2.65 1.05 5.96
C PHE A 77 -1.17 1.11 5.57
N LYS A 78 -0.76 0.14 4.76
CA LYS A 78 0.56 0.17 4.13
C LYS A 78 0.62 1.38 3.18
N PRO A 79 1.70 2.18 3.19
CA PRO A 79 1.78 3.41 2.41
C PRO A 79 1.97 3.13 0.92
N VAL A 80 2.43 1.93 0.56
CA VAL A 80 2.71 1.51 -0.80
C VAL A 80 1.54 0.72 -1.35
N GLY A 81 1.09 1.07 -2.56
CA GLY A 81 0.01 0.39 -3.26
C GLY A 81 0.41 -0.98 -3.82
N PRO A 82 -0.57 -1.78 -4.28
CA PRO A 82 -0.30 -3.09 -4.85
C PRO A 82 0.52 -3.02 -6.16
N TYR A 83 0.35 -1.99 -6.98
CA TYR A 83 1.08 -1.79 -8.24
C TYR A 83 2.60 -1.62 -8.05
N ASP A 84 3.02 -0.97 -6.97
CA ASP A 84 4.44 -0.75 -6.68
C ASP A 84 5.11 -2.00 -6.09
N MET A 85 4.31 -2.87 -5.44
CA MET A 85 4.80 -4.06 -4.74
C MET A 85 4.80 -5.31 -5.63
N TYR A 86 3.77 -5.47 -6.45
CA TYR A 86 3.50 -6.70 -7.20
C TYR A 86 3.61 -6.46 -8.71
N ARG A 87 4.03 -7.49 -9.45
CA ARG A 87 4.20 -7.43 -10.91
C ARG A 87 2.86 -7.57 -11.65
N TYR A 88 1.91 -8.29 -11.07
CA TYR A 88 0.58 -8.53 -11.61
C TYR A 88 -0.44 -8.63 -10.47
N SER A 89 -1.73 -8.50 -10.80
CA SER A 89 -2.83 -8.65 -9.85
C SER A 89 -3.00 -10.13 -9.46
N GLY A 90 -2.66 -10.48 -8.21
CA GLY A 90 -2.81 -11.86 -7.73
C GLY A 90 -4.23 -12.27 -7.36
N ALA A 91 -5.13 -11.29 -7.21
CA ALA A 91 -6.52 -11.49 -6.84
C ALA A 91 -7.42 -10.55 -7.64
N THR A 92 -8.66 -10.98 -7.87
CA THR A 92 -9.68 -10.20 -8.59
C THR A 92 -9.98 -8.86 -7.92
N SER A 93 -9.88 -8.78 -6.59
CA SER A 93 -10.03 -7.52 -5.85
C SER A 93 -8.92 -6.52 -6.14
N MET A 94 -7.70 -7.00 -6.39
CA MET A 94 -6.59 -6.13 -6.79
C MET A 94 -6.79 -5.62 -8.22
N ASP A 95 -7.32 -6.48 -9.11
CA ASP A 95 -7.50 -6.17 -10.52
C ASP A 95 -8.43 -4.96 -10.76
N TYR A 96 -9.50 -4.84 -9.97
CA TYR A 96 -10.43 -3.71 -10.05
C TYR A 96 -9.76 -2.34 -9.83
N GLY A 97 -8.81 -2.26 -8.90
CA GLY A 97 -8.07 -1.03 -8.57
C GLY A 97 -6.71 -0.92 -9.26
N TRP A 98 -6.26 -1.97 -9.96
CA TRP A 98 -4.88 -2.10 -10.40
C TRP A 98 -4.44 -0.97 -11.33
N TRP A 99 -5.27 -0.69 -12.34
CA TRP A 99 -5.01 0.31 -13.37
C TRP A 99 -5.26 1.75 -12.91
N GLN A 100 -5.87 1.94 -11.72
CA GLN A 100 -6.08 3.28 -11.17
C GLN A 100 -4.79 3.87 -10.57
N SER A 101 -3.87 2.99 -10.15
CA SER A 101 -2.57 3.38 -9.57
C SER A 101 -1.41 3.40 -10.56
N ASP A 102 -1.64 3.14 -11.85
CA ASP A 102 -0.58 3.12 -12.86
C ASP A 102 -0.06 4.56 -13.11
N PRO A 103 1.23 4.86 -12.84
CA PRO A 103 1.80 6.19 -13.02
C PRO A 103 1.77 6.65 -14.48
N VAL A 104 1.85 5.72 -15.44
CA VAL A 104 1.76 6.06 -16.87
C VAL A 104 0.35 6.55 -17.18
N LEU A 105 -0.67 5.80 -16.76
CA LEU A 105 -2.08 6.19 -16.92
C LEU A 105 -2.42 7.48 -16.14
N ALA A 106 -1.85 7.64 -14.95
CA ALA A 106 -2.01 8.85 -14.13
C ALA A 106 -1.40 10.08 -14.78
N SER A 107 -0.22 9.95 -15.41
CA SER A 107 0.42 11.05 -16.14
C SER A 107 -0.39 11.47 -17.36
N THR A 108 -1.01 10.50 -18.05
CA THR A 108 -1.85 10.76 -19.20
C THR A 108 -3.11 11.55 -18.85
N LEU A 109 -3.70 11.41 -17.65
CA LEU A 109 -4.91 12.16 -17.25
C LEU A 109 -4.82 13.69 -17.43
N ASN A 110 -3.61 14.27 -17.45
CA ASN A 110 -3.37 15.71 -17.60
C ASN A 110 -2.93 16.14 -19.02
N THR A 111 -2.86 15.23 -19.98
CA THR A 111 -2.47 15.47 -21.39
C THR A 111 -3.53 14.97 -22.38
N GLU A 112 -3.45 15.38 -23.65
CA GLU A 112 -4.34 14.85 -24.71
C GLU A 112 -4.22 13.33 -24.80
N ASN A 113 -5.26 12.63 -24.37
CA ASN A 113 -5.27 11.17 -24.31
C ASN A 113 -5.89 10.56 -25.55
N TRP A 114 -5.36 9.41 -25.94
CA TRP A 114 -5.94 8.54 -26.96
C TRP A 114 -7.29 7.93 -26.53
N TYR A 115 -7.65 8.03 -25.25
CA TYR A 115 -8.93 7.62 -24.68
C TYR A 115 -9.57 8.75 -23.89
N LYS A 116 -10.91 8.80 -23.87
CA LYS A 116 -11.65 9.73 -23.02
C LYS A 116 -11.76 9.11 -21.62
N PRO A 117 -11.11 9.67 -20.58
CA PRO A 117 -11.30 9.17 -19.23
C PRO A 117 -12.78 9.26 -18.84
N ARG A 118 -13.28 8.26 -18.10
CA ARG A 118 -14.65 8.27 -17.59
C ARG A 118 -14.79 9.46 -16.65
N VAL A 119 -15.72 10.35 -16.94
CA VAL A 119 -16.03 11.48 -16.05
C VAL A 119 -16.54 10.90 -14.74
N PHE A 120 -15.81 11.16 -13.65
CA PHE A 120 -16.26 10.80 -12.31
C PHE A 120 -17.36 11.77 -11.91
N ASN A 121 -18.61 11.34 -12.03
CA ASN A 121 -19.73 12.06 -11.44
C ASN A 121 -19.77 11.67 -9.97
N PRO A 122 -19.45 12.57 -9.03
CA PRO A 122 -19.61 12.27 -7.62
C PRO A 122 -21.06 11.88 -7.39
N ILE A 123 -21.30 10.80 -6.64
CA ILE A 123 -22.63 10.42 -6.18
C ILE A 123 -23.07 11.53 -5.22
N THR A 124 -23.74 12.56 -5.74
CA THR A 124 -24.48 13.51 -4.92
C THR A 124 -25.62 12.71 -4.30
N THR A 125 -25.51 12.43 -2.99
CA THR A 125 -26.57 11.97 -2.08
C THR A 125 -27.73 11.22 -2.74
N SER A 126 -27.80 9.91 -2.53
CA SER A 126 -28.92 9.07 -3.00
C SER A 126 -30.28 9.71 -2.68
N GLU A 127 -31.16 9.79 -3.68
CA GLU A 127 -32.57 10.22 -3.53
C GLU A 127 -33.36 9.38 -2.50
N MET A 128 -32.79 8.29 -1.96
CA MET A 128 -33.36 7.47 -0.90
C MET A 128 -33.41 8.12 0.50
N SER A 129 -32.84 9.31 0.69
CA SER A 129 -32.86 10.00 1.99
C SER A 129 -33.86 11.17 2.04
N ARG A 130 -34.98 11.09 1.31
CA ARG A 130 -36.13 12.00 1.44
C ARG A 130 -37.36 11.29 1.96
#